data_AF-A0A5Q3L331-F1
#
_entry.id   AF-A0A5Q3L331-F1
#
_cell.length_a   1.000
_cell.length_b   1.000
_cell.length_c   1.000
_cell.angle_alpha   90.00
_cell.angle_beta   90.00
_cell.angle_gamma   90.00
#
_symmetry.space_group_name_H-M   'P 1'
#
loop_
_entity.id
_entity.type
_entity.pdbx_description
1 polymer ?
#
loop_
_entity_poly.entity_id
_entity_poly.type
_entity_poly.pdbx_seq_one_letter_code
_entity_poly.pdbx_strand_id
1 'polypeptide(L)'
;MLKNKKPLSLGGFLLFWMTLAFGGTLLAPQPAQAFEWEGTWKLVITSFRSEDFVVLELKAPENDLIPGTVVNQDEEVPEIGIKEIKLEKEHIHFQFLIAGEEGLEFLGVIPKDEPDAKAVLGSFKTSDVTLSARLERSDSKEISPPGEVEPAIQAVLPLQRETDLEAKIDALEQIIKDYDGSPALYFAYRFLLDAGLESEWDADRIEEVIQDWEANAAPYGPLWLNETRTLALEHFSAMLQGEGKSPYAPIALRLAEQVKANLSEDDTSQLGSVLLVLSKAAEMADQPEKAKAAMNQYREVSKKLDQEYKENVPPFEVTQVDGPEENEGKIVLVELFTSAGCPPCVGIDVAFDGLLETYPNSMMIGLQYHLFSPPPDPLATPISQERAQYYEIPGTPTIKFNGETPSQIYGGGGFELSSRFYRTMKPLIKQAAKGQPTGEVKAEIEVKEEGKIVITANARLLSDEEVTGEANYFLRMALVEKEVRYPGSNGIRFHHQVVRTMPGGSEGVLLDDGSIDSEVEVDLKQVKVQLDDLQRKLVPASEYMELPELNEDHLYLVAFLQNDATQEVLDAVMVKVFTK
;
A
#
# COMPACT_ATOMS: atom_id res chain seq x y z
N MET A 1 -19.56 -11.56 -79.51
CA MET A 1 -20.67 -11.25 -80.43
C MET A 1 -21.96 -11.78 -79.84
N LEU A 2 -22.97 -10.91 -79.75
CA LEU A 2 -24.42 -11.19 -79.63
C LEU A 2 -24.89 -11.92 -78.35
N LYS A 3 -25.49 -11.20 -77.39
CA LYS A 3 -26.91 -10.77 -77.34
C LYS A 3 -27.90 -11.95 -77.21
N ASN A 4 -28.63 -11.94 -76.09
CA ASN A 4 -30.07 -11.59 -76.01
C ASN A 4 -30.99 -12.59 -75.28
N LYS A 5 -31.75 -11.97 -74.35
CA LYS A 5 -33.21 -12.05 -74.13
C LYS A 5 -33.79 -13.18 -73.26
N LYS A 6 -34.07 -12.76 -72.02
CA LYS A 6 -35.40 -12.54 -71.38
C LYS A 6 -36.32 -13.75 -71.07
N PRO A 7 -37.19 -13.59 -70.04
CA PRO A 7 -37.59 -14.67 -69.13
C PRO A 7 -39.02 -15.19 -69.37
N LEU A 8 -39.33 -16.33 -68.74
CA LEU A 8 -40.68 -16.89 -68.65
C LEU A 8 -41.28 -16.69 -67.25
N SER A 9 -42.57 -16.36 -67.27
CA SER A 9 -43.52 -16.17 -66.17
C SER A 9 -43.96 -17.48 -65.49
N LEU A 10 -44.44 -17.38 -64.26
CA LEU A 10 -45.69 -17.97 -63.72
C LEU A 10 -45.79 -17.50 -62.26
N GLY A 11 -46.74 -16.66 -61.88
CA GLY A 11 -48.10 -17.01 -61.43
C GLY A 11 -48.18 -16.60 -59.95
N GLY A 12 -49.11 -15.80 -59.45
CA GLY A 12 -50.54 -15.80 -59.72
C GLY A 12 -51.25 -16.37 -58.48
N PHE A 13 -51.23 -15.65 -57.35
CA PHE A 13 -52.15 -15.88 -56.23
C PHE A 13 -52.64 -14.54 -55.67
N LEU A 14 -53.95 -14.32 -55.83
CA LEU A 14 -54.71 -13.24 -55.24
C LEU A 14 -54.72 -13.38 -53.71
N LEU A 15 -54.42 -12.30 -53.00
CA LEU A 15 -54.82 -12.10 -51.61
C LEU A 15 -55.54 -10.75 -51.52
N PHE A 16 -56.82 -10.86 -51.16
CA PHE A 16 -57.72 -9.76 -50.80
C PHE A 16 -57.08 -8.88 -49.71
N TRP A 17 -56.87 -7.60 -50.00
CA TRP A 17 -56.62 -6.59 -48.97
C TRP A 17 -57.92 -5.82 -48.71
N MET A 18 -58.51 -6.07 -47.55
CA MET A 18 -59.52 -5.22 -46.94
C MET A 18 -58.82 -3.96 -46.41
N THR A 19 -59.14 -2.80 -46.99
CA THR A 19 -58.73 -1.50 -46.47
C THR A 19 -59.56 -1.18 -45.22
N LEU A 20 -59.03 -1.52 -44.05
CA LEU A 20 -59.46 -0.97 -42.77
C LEU A 20 -58.63 0.28 -42.51
N ALA A 21 -59.24 1.45 -42.75
CA ALA A 21 -58.67 2.74 -42.39
C ALA A 21 -58.72 2.88 -40.86
N PHE A 22 -57.68 2.42 -40.17
CA PHE A 22 -57.39 2.87 -38.81
C PHE A 22 -56.73 4.25 -38.92
N GLY A 23 -57.48 5.29 -38.59
CA GLY A 23 -56.95 6.62 -38.29
C GLY A 23 -56.19 6.58 -36.98
N GLY A 24 -55.00 5.97 -36.99
CA GLY A 24 -54.02 6.11 -35.92
C GLY A 24 -53.19 7.35 -36.20
N THR A 25 -53.43 8.42 -35.46
CA THR A 25 -52.53 9.57 -35.39
C THR A 25 -51.17 9.04 -34.92
N LEU A 26 -50.19 8.97 -35.83
CA LEU A 26 -48.78 8.83 -35.45
C LEU A 26 -48.41 10.09 -34.66
N LEU A 27 -48.53 10.03 -33.33
CA LEU A 27 -47.91 11.00 -32.46
C LEU A 27 -46.41 10.91 -32.72
N ALA A 28 -45.81 12.00 -33.21
CA ALA A 28 -44.36 12.14 -33.19
C ALA A 28 -43.89 11.90 -31.74
N PRO A 29 -42.77 11.18 -31.52
CA PRO A 29 -42.21 11.07 -30.18
C PRO A 29 -42.03 12.48 -29.61
N GLN A 30 -42.63 12.75 -28.46
CA GLN A 30 -42.35 14.01 -27.77
C GLN A 30 -40.85 14.04 -27.46
N PRO A 31 -40.18 15.20 -27.64
CA PRO A 31 -38.80 15.33 -27.21
C PRO A 31 -38.73 14.99 -25.72
N ALA A 32 -37.79 14.11 -25.33
CA ALA A 32 -37.54 13.82 -23.93
C ALA A 32 -37.33 15.12 -23.17
N GLN A 33 -38.02 15.29 -22.05
CA GLN A 33 -37.87 16.45 -21.19
C GLN A 33 -36.44 16.48 -20.66
N ALA A 34 -35.77 17.63 -20.79
CA ALA A 34 -34.42 17.80 -20.26
C ALA A 34 -34.44 17.77 -18.73
N PHE A 35 -33.44 17.15 -18.12
CA PHE A 35 -33.27 17.11 -16.67
C PHE A 35 -33.15 18.54 -16.10
N GLU A 36 -33.91 18.85 -15.05
CA GLU A 36 -33.96 20.20 -14.46
C GLU A 36 -32.81 20.40 -13.46
N TRP A 37 -31.81 21.20 -13.82
CA TRP A 37 -30.62 21.43 -12.98
C TRP A 37 -30.73 22.64 -12.05
N GLU A 38 -31.59 23.62 -12.35
CA GLU A 38 -31.66 24.86 -11.59
C GLU A 38 -32.24 24.64 -10.18
N GLY A 39 -31.54 25.15 -9.17
CA GLY A 39 -31.95 25.12 -7.77
C GLY A 39 -30.86 24.71 -6.80
N THR A 40 -31.26 24.38 -5.57
CA THR A 40 -30.36 23.94 -4.51
C THR A 40 -30.18 22.42 -4.53
N TRP A 41 -28.92 21.98 -4.44
CA TRP A 41 -28.52 20.57 -4.49
C TRP A 41 -27.56 20.24 -3.35
N LYS A 42 -27.59 18.99 -2.90
CA LYS A 42 -26.66 18.44 -1.92
C LYS A 42 -25.82 17.35 -2.57
N LEU A 43 -24.51 17.45 -2.46
CA LEU A 43 -23.63 16.32 -2.76
C LEU A 43 -23.48 15.50 -1.49
N VAL A 44 -23.98 14.26 -1.52
CA VAL A 44 -23.94 13.33 -0.40
C VAL A 44 -22.95 12.23 -0.71
N ILE A 45 -21.90 12.12 0.11
CA ILE A 45 -20.92 11.03 0.01
C ILE A 45 -21.48 9.85 0.80
N THR A 46 -21.46 8.67 0.19
CA THR A 46 -21.96 7.43 0.80
C THR A 46 -20.75 6.53 1.07
N SER A 47 -20.33 6.48 2.33
CA SER A 47 -19.21 5.67 2.80
C SER A 47 -19.67 4.73 3.93
N PHE A 48 -19.04 4.82 5.11
CA PHE A 48 -19.53 4.18 6.33
C PHE A 48 -20.87 4.79 6.79
N ARG A 49 -21.11 6.06 6.45
CA ARG A 49 -22.30 6.85 6.70
C ARG A 49 -22.64 7.66 5.43
N SER A 50 -23.89 8.09 5.31
CA SER A 50 -24.27 9.16 4.39
C SER A 50 -23.99 10.51 5.04
N GLU A 51 -23.20 11.33 4.37
CA GLU A 51 -22.79 12.64 4.86
C GLU A 51 -22.99 13.70 3.78
N ASP A 52 -23.65 14.79 4.15
CA ASP A 52 -23.81 15.96 3.29
C ASP A 52 -22.43 16.63 3.17
N PHE A 53 -21.77 16.49 2.02
CA PHE A 53 -20.42 17.02 1.82
C PHE A 53 -20.44 18.52 1.50
N VAL A 54 -21.26 18.91 0.52
CA VAL A 54 -21.48 20.31 0.14
C VAL A 54 -22.91 20.56 -0.28
N VAL A 55 -23.38 21.78 -0.04
CA VAL A 55 -24.63 22.30 -0.58
C VAL A 55 -24.30 23.31 -1.67
N LEU A 56 -24.94 23.14 -2.83
CA LEU A 56 -24.68 23.88 -4.06
C LEU A 56 -25.94 24.62 -4.49
N GLU A 57 -25.79 25.81 -5.06
CA GLU A 57 -26.82 26.48 -5.84
C GLU A 57 -26.43 26.41 -7.30
N LEU A 58 -27.20 25.70 -8.12
CA LEU A 58 -26.96 25.50 -9.55
C LEU A 58 -27.91 26.36 -10.38
N LYS A 59 -27.44 26.86 -11.52
CA LYS A 59 -28.23 27.61 -12.51
C LYS A 59 -28.56 26.74 -13.73
N ALA A 60 -29.43 27.25 -14.59
CA ALA A 60 -29.68 26.63 -15.88
C ALA A 60 -28.38 26.47 -16.70
N PRO A 61 -28.21 25.36 -17.45
CA PRO A 61 -27.02 25.13 -18.25
C PRO A 61 -26.79 26.19 -19.35
N GLU A 62 -25.54 26.57 -19.58
CA GLU A 62 -25.06 27.45 -20.65
C GLU A 62 -23.95 26.74 -21.46
N ASN A 63 -24.24 26.30 -22.69
CA ASN A 63 -23.28 25.62 -23.58
C ASN A 63 -22.49 24.49 -22.89
N ASP A 64 -23.23 23.49 -22.40
CA ASP A 64 -22.73 22.31 -21.67
C ASP A 64 -22.09 22.60 -20.30
N LEU A 65 -22.05 23.85 -19.84
CA LEU A 65 -21.59 24.21 -18.51
C LEU A 65 -22.77 24.52 -17.59
N ILE A 66 -22.68 24.15 -16.32
CA ILE A 66 -23.64 24.55 -15.29
C ILE A 66 -22.96 25.57 -14.37
N PRO A 67 -23.38 26.84 -14.39
CA PRO A 67 -22.91 27.79 -13.38
C PRO A 67 -23.42 27.36 -12.01
N GLY A 68 -22.54 27.34 -11.00
CA GLY A 68 -22.92 27.00 -9.64
C GLY A 68 -22.06 27.71 -8.60
N THR A 69 -22.55 27.72 -7.35
CA THR A 69 -21.81 28.22 -6.18
C THR A 69 -21.98 27.29 -4.99
N VAL A 70 -20.92 27.08 -4.21
CA VAL A 70 -21.03 26.44 -2.89
C VAL A 70 -21.74 27.42 -1.96
N VAL A 71 -22.85 26.98 -1.35
CA VAL A 71 -23.62 27.79 -0.39
C VAL A 71 -23.39 27.36 1.06
N ASN A 72 -22.98 26.11 1.27
CA ASN A 72 -22.61 25.58 2.58
C ASN A 72 -21.70 24.36 2.43
N GLN A 73 -20.85 24.11 3.43
CA GLN A 73 -19.89 23.01 3.48
C GLN A 73 -19.62 22.60 4.93
N ASP A 74 -19.07 21.41 5.14
CA ASP A 74 -18.68 20.97 6.48
C ASP A 74 -17.57 21.89 7.03
N GLU A 75 -17.72 22.34 8.28
CA GLU A 75 -16.76 23.24 8.95
C GLU A 75 -15.41 22.56 9.22
N GLU A 76 -15.36 21.23 9.26
CA GLU A 76 -14.13 20.45 9.45
C GLU A 76 -13.32 20.29 8.15
N VAL A 77 -13.94 20.59 6.99
CA VAL A 77 -13.29 20.49 5.67
C VAL A 77 -12.75 21.86 5.25
N PRO A 78 -11.54 21.94 4.66
CA PRO A 78 -11.02 23.18 4.10
C PRO A 78 -11.98 23.80 3.08
N GLU A 79 -11.85 25.11 2.81
CA GLU A 79 -12.73 25.85 1.89
C GLU A 79 -12.85 25.14 0.53
N ILE A 80 -14.09 24.89 0.10
CA ILE A 80 -14.42 24.21 -1.15
C ILE A 80 -14.89 25.25 -2.17
N GLY A 81 -14.22 25.29 -3.32
CA GLY A 81 -14.62 26.04 -4.50
C GLY A 81 -15.15 25.12 -5.61
N ILE A 82 -15.88 25.69 -6.56
CA ILE A 82 -16.21 25.02 -7.82
C ILE A 82 -15.26 25.54 -8.89
N LYS A 83 -14.47 24.65 -9.49
CA LYS A 83 -13.66 24.97 -10.67
C LYS A 83 -14.52 24.93 -11.92
N GLU A 84 -15.25 23.83 -12.12
CA GLU A 84 -16.07 23.60 -13.29
C GLU A 84 -17.21 22.61 -12.98
N ILE A 85 -18.37 22.81 -13.62
CA ILE A 85 -19.43 21.80 -13.69
C ILE A 85 -19.80 21.65 -15.17
N LYS A 86 -19.58 20.45 -15.70
CA LYS A 86 -19.74 20.15 -17.11
C LYS A 86 -20.76 19.05 -17.31
N LEU A 87 -21.72 19.32 -18.19
CA LEU A 87 -22.65 18.34 -18.70
C LEU A 87 -22.04 17.63 -19.89
N GLU A 88 -22.07 16.32 -19.82
CA GLU A 88 -21.76 15.43 -20.92
C GLU A 88 -23.01 14.62 -21.28
N LYS A 89 -22.96 13.90 -22.39
CA LYS A 89 -24.14 13.22 -22.94
C LYS A 89 -24.86 12.33 -21.93
N GLU A 90 -24.12 11.66 -21.05
CA GLU A 90 -24.66 10.69 -20.09
C GLU A 90 -24.20 10.97 -18.65
N HIS A 91 -23.37 12.01 -18.45
CA HIS A 91 -22.72 12.28 -17.18
C HIS A 91 -22.73 13.76 -16.85
N ILE A 92 -22.62 14.06 -15.56
CA ILE A 92 -22.29 15.38 -15.05
C ILE A 92 -20.97 15.28 -14.29
N HIS A 93 -20.01 16.13 -14.63
CA HIS A 93 -18.70 16.17 -13.99
C HIS A 93 -18.55 17.47 -13.22
N PHE A 94 -18.30 17.36 -11.92
CA PHE A 94 -17.94 18.47 -11.05
C PHE A 94 -16.46 18.36 -10.75
N GLN A 95 -15.73 19.45 -10.99
CA GLN A 95 -14.38 19.65 -10.51
C GLN A 95 -14.43 20.69 -9.38
N PHE A 96 -13.97 20.31 -8.21
CA PHE A 96 -13.91 21.18 -7.05
C PHE A 96 -12.45 21.59 -6.76
N LEU A 97 -12.32 22.73 -6.08
CA LEU A 97 -11.08 23.17 -5.46
C LEU A 97 -11.19 22.94 -3.97
N ILE A 98 -10.14 22.47 -3.32
CA ILE A 98 -10.01 22.38 -1.87
C ILE A 98 -8.83 23.25 -1.43
N ALA A 99 -9.09 24.24 -0.57
CA ALA A 99 -8.12 25.29 -0.22
C ALA A 99 -7.47 25.98 -1.44
N GLY A 100 -8.19 26.06 -2.57
CA GLY A 100 -7.73 26.66 -3.81
C GLY A 100 -6.95 25.73 -4.76
N GLU A 101 -6.72 24.48 -4.37
CA GLU A 101 -6.03 23.47 -5.20
C GLU A 101 -7.01 22.45 -5.78
N GLU A 102 -6.70 21.91 -6.96
CA GLU A 102 -7.48 20.83 -7.56
C GLU A 102 -7.23 19.53 -6.80
N GLY A 103 -8.28 18.76 -6.55
CA GLY A 103 -8.12 17.46 -5.88
C GLY A 103 -9.39 16.69 -5.59
N LEU A 104 -10.56 17.24 -5.92
CA LEU A 104 -11.85 16.62 -5.64
C LEU A 104 -12.73 16.64 -6.88
N GLU A 105 -13.35 15.50 -7.19
CA GLU A 105 -14.22 15.34 -8.35
C GLU A 105 -15.49 14.58 -7.99
N PHE A 106 -16.61 14.96 -8.61
CA PHE A 106 -17.82 14.12 -8.64
C PHE A 106 -18.22 13.83 -10.08
N LEU A 107 -18.42 12.55 -10.40
CA LEU A 107 -18.93 12.10 -11.69
C LEU A 107 -20.28 11.41 -11.49
N GLY A 108 -21.36 12.08 -11.88
CA GLY A 108 -22.73 11.58 -11.80
C GLY A 108 -23.22 11.01 -13.12
N VAL A 109 -24.08 9.99 -13.09
CA VAL A 109 -24.79 9.40 -14.23
C VAL A 109 -26.17 10.05 -14.35
N ILE A 110 -26.44 10.69 -15.48
CA ILE A 110 -27.71 11.40 -15.69
C ILE A 110 -28.85 10.38 -15.90
N PRO A 111 -29.92 10.40 -15.08
CA PRO A 111 -31.06 9.50 -15.24
C PRO A 111 -31.81 9.77 -16.57
N LYS A 112 -31.70 8.84 -17.53
CA LYS A 112 -32.29 9.02 -18.88
C LYS A 112 -33.79 8.75 -18.93
N ASP A 113 -34.26 7.82 -18.11
CA ASP A 113 -35.66 7.35 -18.11
C ASP A 113 -36.50 7.96 -16.98
N GLU A 114 -35.87 8.77 -16.13
CA GLU A 114 -36.48 9.42 -14.97
C GLU A 114 -36.08 10.91 -14.90
N PRO A 115 -36.64 11.77 -15.79
CA PRO A 115 -36.31 13.20 -15.80
C PRO A 115 -36.69 13.92 -14.50
N ASP A 116 -37.57 13.33 -13.69
CA ASP A 116 -37.97 13.79 -12.35
C ASP A 116 -37.19 13.08 -11.22
N ALA A 117 -36.12 12.35 -11.53
CA ALA A 117 -35.30 11.69 -10.53
C ALA A 117 -34.78 12.71 -9.52
N LYS A 118 -34.98 12.41 -8.24
CA LYS A 118 -34.63 13.31 -7.13
C LYS A 118 -33.13 13.32 -6.83
N ALA A 119 -32.39 12.39 -7.43
CA ALA A 119 -30.96 12.25 -7.23
C ALA A 119 -30.26 11.83 -8.53
N VAL A 120 -29.02 12.29 -8.68
CA VAL A 120 -28.06 11.80 -9.66
C VAL A 120 -27.06 10.92 -8.92
N LEU A 121 -27.03 9.63 -9.22
CA LEU A 121 -26.06 8.70 -8.63
C LEU A 121 -24.70 8.88 -9.29
N GLY A 122 -23.63 8.70 -8.53
CA GLY A 122 -22.29 8.94 -9.05
C GLY A 122 -21.17 8.47 -8.14
N SER A 123 -19.98 8.93 -8.46
CA SER A 123 -18.77 8.64 -7.69
C SER A 123 -18.12 9.96 -7.26
N PHE A 124 -17.66 10.03 -6.02
CA PHE A 124 -16.81 11.09 -5.51
C PHE A 124 -15.38 10.57 -5.42
N LYS A 125 -14.43 11.32 -5.98
CA LYS A 125 -13.02 10.93 -6.07
C LYS A 125 -12.13 11.98 -5.41
N THR A 126 -11.19 11.52 -4.59
CA THR A 126 -10.04 12.28 -4.10
C THR A 126 -8.75 11.76 -4.75
N SER A 127 -7.58 12.26 -4.34
CA SER A 127 -6.30 11.68 -4.76
C SER A 127 -6.15 10.21 -4.36
N ASP A 128 -6.79 9.80 -3.26
CA ASP A 128 -6.48 8.54 -2.58
C ASP A 128 -7.64 7.55 -2.62
N VAL A 129 -8.89 8.02 -2.73
CA VAL A 129 -10.08 7.16 -2.63
C VAL A 129 -11.14 7.53 -3.65
N THR A 130 -11.86 6.50 -4.11
CA THR A 130 -13.11 6.66 -4.85
C THR A 130 -14.24 6.13 -3.99
N LEU A 131 -15.29 6.93 -3.78
CA LEU A 131 -16.45 6.59 -2.97
C LEU A 131 -17.72 6.73 -3.80
N SER A 132 -18.73 5.93 -3.49
CA SER A 132 -20.07 6.16 -4.04
C SER A 132 -20.64 7.47 -3.50
N ALA A 133 -21.37 8.20 -4.34
CA ALA A 133 -21.97 9.47 -3.98
C ALA A 133 -23.26 9.70 -4.75
N ARG A 134 -24.03 10.70 -4.31
CA ARG A 134 -25.25 11.13 -5.01
C ARG A 134 -25.45 12.62 -4.87
N LEU A 135 -25.96 13.25 -5.91
CA LEU A 135 -26.35 14.64 -5.92
C LEU A 135 -27.87 14.72 -5.80
N GLU A 136 -28.38 15.22 -4.68
CA GLU A 136 -29.80 15.24 -4.35
C GLU A 136 -30.39 16.65 -4.39
N ARG A 137 -31.60 16.80 -4.94
CA ARG A 137 -32.30 18.09 -4.90
C ARG A 137 -32.75 18.38 -3.46
N SER A 138 -32.55 19.60 -3.00
CA SER A 138 -32.84 20.00 -1.62
C SER A 138 -33.48 21.39 -1.58
N ASP A 139 -34.39 21.61 -0.63
CA ASP A 139 -34.89 22.96 -0.30
C ASP A 139 -34.07 23.62 0.82
N SER A 140 -33.20 22.85 1.49
CA SER A 140 -32.34 23.31 2.58
C SER A 140 -30.98 23.76 2.06
N LYS A 141 -30.49 24.88 2.61
CA LYS A 141 -29.12 25.39 2.44
C LYS A 141 -28.17 24.95 3.56
N GLU A 142 -28.65 24.12 4.48
CA GLU A 142 -27.88 23.63 5.62
C GLU A 142 -27.38 22.21 5.36
N ILE A 143 -26.18 21.94 5.86
CA ILE A 143 -25.62 20.59 5.99
C ILE A 143 -26.26 19.88 7.17
N SER A 144 -26.63 18.63 6.95
CA SER A 144 -27.13 17.76 8.01
C SER A 144 -25.93 17.25 8.83
N PRO A 145 -26.08 17.05 10.14
CA PRO A 145 -25.04 16.36 10.92
C PRO A 145 -24.80 14.95 10.33
N PRO A 146 -23.61 14.37 10.54
CA PRO A 146 -23.29 13.03 10.04
C PRO A 146 -24.37 12.01 10.39
N GLY A 147 -24.79 11.23 9.39
CA GLY A 147 -25.82 10.22 9.55
C GLY A 147 -25.44 9.09 10.51
N GLU A 148 -26.42 8.22 10.77
CA GLU A 148 -26.11 6.91 11.35
C GLU A 148 -25.31 6.06 10.34
N VAL A 149 -24.64 5.01 10.84
CA VAL A 149 -23.97 4.03 9.99
C VAL A 149 -24.96 3.46 8.97
N GLU A 150 -24.55 3.28 7.73
CA GLU A 150 -25.44 2.77 6.68
C GLU A 150 -26.09 1.44 7.11
N PRO A 151 -27.42 1.25 6.93
CA PRO A 151 -28.12 0.06 7.40
C PRO A 151 -27.50 -1.27 6.93
N ALA A 152 -27.06 -1.32 5.68
CA ALA A 152 -26.36 -2.49 5.13
C ALA A 152 -25.06 -2.77 5.90
N ILE A 153 -24.28 -1.75 6.23
CA ILE A 153 -23.03 -1.90 7.01
C ILE A 153 -23.34 -2.33 8.43
N GLN A 154 -24.35 -1.74 9.08
CA GLN A 154 -24.77 -2.14 10.41
C GLN A 154 -25.15 -3.63 10.47
N ALA A 155 -25.81 -4.14 9.42
CA ALA A 155 -26.17 -5.55 9.32
C ALA A 155 -24.94 -6.47 9.12
N VAL A 156 -23.91 -5.99 8.41
CA VAL A 156 -22.68 -6.75 8.14
C VAL A 156 -21.73 -6.80 9.34
N LEU A 157 -21.60 -5.71 10.11
CA LEU A 157 -20.58 -5.60 11.18
C LEU A 157 -20.57 -6.76 12.19
N PRO A 158 -21.71 -7.29 12.69
CA PRO A 158 -21.71 -8.43 13.60
C PRO A 158 -21.07 -9.70 13.01
N LEU A 159 -21.14 -9.88 11.68
CA LEU A 159 -20.64 -11.07 10.99
C LEU A 159 -19.12 -11.17 10.94
N GLN A 160 -18.39 -10.11 11.32
CA GLN A 160 -16.93 -10.17 11.46
C GLN A 160 -16.49 -11.18 12.55
N ARG A 161 -17.35 -11.45 13.52
CA ARG A 161 -17.08 -12.38 14.62
C ARG A 161 -17.75 -13.74 14.41
N GLU A 162 -18.49 -13.90 13.32
CA GLU A 162 -19.10 -15.19 13.00
C GLU A 162 -18.02 -16.13 12.46
N THR A 163 -17.92 -17.30 13.08
CA THR A 163 -16.92 -18.32 12.75
C THR A 163 -17.52 -19.48 11.97
N ASP A 164 -18.85 -19.63 11.97
CA ASP A 164 -19.55 -20.58 11.11
C ASP A 164 -19.67 -19.99 9.70
N LEU A 165 -18.88 -20.52 8.77
CA LEU A 165 -18.82 -20.03 7.38
C LEU A 165 -20.15 -20.18 6.64
N GLU A 166 -20.90 -21.26 6.86
CA GLU A 166 -22.18 -21.48 6.18
C GLU A 166 -23.20 -20.46 6.67
N ALA A 167 -23.30 -20.27 8.00
CA ALA A 167 -24.18 -19.27 8.58
C ALA A 167 -23.80 -17.83 8.17
N LYS A 168 -22.49 -17.54 8.06
CA LYS A 168 -21.98 -16.25 7.60
C LYS A 168 -22.36 -15.99 6.14
N ILE A 169 -22.18 -16.96 5.26
CA ILE A 169 -22.55 -16.89 3.84
C ILE A 169 -24.05 -16.63 3.70
N ASP A 170 -24.90 -17.43 4.36
CA ASP A 170 -26.36 -17.29 4.30
C ASP A 170 -26.82 -15.89 4.75
N ALA A 171 -26.23 -15.39 5.84
CA ALA A 171 -26.52 -14.05 6.35
C ALA A 171 -26.10 -12.95 5.37
N LEU A 172 -24.91 -13.06 4.76
CA LEU A 172 -24.42 -12.09 3.79
C LEU A 172 -25.28 -12.06 2.52
N GLU A 173 -25.69 -13.23 1.99
CA GLU A 173 -26.59 -13.30 0.85
C GLU A 173 -27.97 -12.69 1.16
N GLN A 174 -28.46 -12.86 2.39
CA GLN A 174 -29.71 -12.25 2.82
C GLN A 174 -29.59 -10.72 2.91
N ILE A 175 -28.48 -10.21 3.46
CA ILE A 175 -28.19 -8.78 3.53
C ILE A 175 -28.15 -8.18 2.12
N ILE A 176 -27.47 -8.82 1.16
CA ILE A 176 -27.41 -8.34 -0.23
C ILE A 176 -28.82 -8.19 -0.83
N LYS A 177 -29.72 -9.13 -0.55
CA LYS A 177 -31.13 -9.06 -1.00
C LYS A 177 -31.92 -7.97 -0.29
N ASP A 178 -31.74 -7.82 1.02
CA ASP A 178 -32.52 -6.89 1.85
C ASP A 178 -32.17 -5.41 1.59
N TYR A 179 -30.95 -5.15 1.13
CA TYR A 179 -30.44 -3.80 0.86
C TYR A 179 -30.07 -3.57 -0.61
N ASP A 180 -30.76 -4.24 -1.55
CA ASP A 180 -30.55 -4.08 -2.99
C ASP A 180 -30.54 -2.60 -3.43
N GLY A 181 -29.64 -2.27 -4.36
CA GLY A 181 -29.38 -0.91 -4.81
C GLY A 181 -28.61 -0.03 -3.83
N SER A 182 -28.31 -0.47 -2.60
CA SER A 182 -27.43 0.28 -1.69
C SER A 182 -25.97 0.13 -2.11
N PRO A 183 -25.21 1.21 -2.28
CA PRO A 183 -23.80 1.12 -2.64
C PRO A 183 -22.95 0.61 -1.46
N ALA A 184 -23.50 0.70 -0.24
CA ALA A 184 -22.88 0.20 0.98
C ALA A 184 -22.81 -1.33 1.04
N LEU A 185 -23.49 -2.04 0.12
CA LEU A 185 -23.36 -3.48 -0.06
C LEU A 185 -21.96 -3.95 -0.43
N TYR A 186 -21.06 -3.05 -0.87
CA TYR A 186 -19.67 -3.42 -1.13
C TYR A 186 -19.01 -4.13 0.07
N PHE A 187 -19.36 -3.77 1.32
CA PHE A 187 -18.89 -4.49 2.51
C PHE A 187 -19.40 -5.94 2.58
N ALA A 188 -20.68 -6.15 2.24
CA ALA A 188 -21.27 -7.49 2.24
C ALA A 188 -20.63 -8.36 1.15
N TYR A 189 -20.45 -7.82 -0.06
CA TYR A 189 -19.79 -8.53 -1.15
C TYR A 189 -18.34 -8.89 -0.84
N ARG A 190 -17.55 -7.99 -0.23
CA ARG A 190 -16.17 -8.30 0.20
C ARG A 190 -16.13 -9.48 1.15
N PHE A 191 -16.97 -9.49 2.19
CA PHE A 191 -17.02 -10.62 3.12
C PHE A 191 -17.60 -11.88 2.53
N LEU A 192 -18.53 -11.78 1.57
CA LEU A 192 -19.06 -12.94 0.87
C LEU A 192 -18.00 -13.57 -0.01
N LEU A 193 -17.20 -12.74 -0.69
CA LEU A 193 -16.10 -13.19 -1.53
C LEU A 193 -15.02 -13.89 -0.68
N ASP A 194 -14.61 -13.29 0.44
CA ASP A 194 -13.68 -13.93 1.39
C ASP A 194 -14.20 -15.27 1.91
N ALA A 195 -15.45 -15.31 2.41
CA ALA A 195 -16.04 -16.53 2.94
C ALA A 195 -16.24 -17.60 1.86
N GLY A 196 -16.58 -17.21 0.64
CA GLY A 196 -16.71 -18.10 -0.51
C GLY A 196 -15.37 -18.70 -0.94
N LEU A 197 -14.30 -17.90 -0.96
CA LEU A 197 -12.93 -18.38 -1.23
C LEU A 197 -12.44 -19.33 -0.12
N GLU A 198 -12.70 -18.99 1.15
CA GLU A 198 -12.38 -19.86 2.30
C GLU A 198 -13.16 -21.18 2.28
N SER A 199 -14.39 -21.14 1.75
CA SER A 199 -15.25 -22.32 1.55
C SER A 199 -14.97 -23.06 0.23
N GLU A 200 -13.91 -22.68 -0.50
CA GLU A 200 -13.51 -23.29 -1.78
C GLU A 200 -14.62 -23.32 -2.84
N TRP A 201 -15.44 -22.25 -2.93
CA TRP A 201 -16.43 -22.11 -4.00
C TRP A 201 -15.80 -22.25 -5.39
N ASP A 202 -16.53 -22.87 -6.32
CA ASP A 202 -16.05 -22.96 -7.69
C ASP A 202 -15.98 -21.58 -8.37
N ALA A 203 -15.22 -21.51 -9.46
CA ALA A 203 -14.97 -20.26 -10.17
C ALA A 203 -16.26 -19.64 -10.74
N ASP A 204 -17.24 -20.45 -11.13
CA ASP A 204 -18.50 -19.94 -11.69
C ASP A 204 -19.30 -19.21 -10.60
N ARG A 205 -19.36 -19.78 -9.38
CA ARG A 205 -20.02 -19.13 -8.25
C ARG A 205 -19.35 -17.82 -7.83
N ILE A 206 -18.02 -17.79 -7.83
CA ILE A 206 -17.26 -16.57 -7.53
C ILE A 206 -17.52 -15.49 -8.60
N GLU A 207 -17.53 -15.87 -9.87
CA GLU A 207 -17.83 -14.97 -10.99
C GLU A 207 -19.27 -14.42 -10.90
N GLU A 208 -20.26 -15.24 -10.51
CA GLU A 208 -21.64 -14.78 -10.29
C GLU A 208 -21.72 -13.67 -9.24
N VAL A 209 -21.04 -13.84 -8.10
CA VAL A 209 -21.03 -12.84 -7.02
C VAL A 209 -20.37 -11.54 -7.47
N ILE A 210 -19.27 -11.63 -8.23
CA ILE A 210 -18.59 -10.44 -8.78
C ILE A 210 -19.47 -9.74 -9.80
N GLN A 211 -20.18 -10.48 -10.66
CA GLN A 211 -21.10 -9.89 -11.63
C GLN A 211 -22.29 -9.19 -10.97
N ASP A 212 -22.83 -9.77 -9.89
CA ASP A 212 -23.89 -9.15 -9.09
C ASP A 212 -23.41 -7.86 -8.42
N TRP A 213 -22.19 -7.87 -7.87
CA TRP A 213 -21.56 -6.68 -7.33
C TRP A 213 -21.31 -5.60 -8.40
N GLU A 214 -20.78 -5.97 -9.57
CA GLU A 214 -20.61 -5.04 -10.70
C GLU A 214 -21.96 -4.46 -11.15
N ALA A 215 -23.04 -5.24 -11.17
CA ALA A 215 -24.37 -4.78 -11.53
C ALA A 215 -24.93 -3.78 -10.50
N ASN A 216 -24.70 -4.02 -9.20
CA ASN A 216 -25.05 -3.09 -8.13
C ASN A 216 -24.25 -1.78 -8.19
N ALA A 217 -22.98 -1.84 -8.61
CA ALA A 217 -22.11 -0.67 -8.74
C ALA A 217 -22.39 0.16 -10.01
N ALA A 218 -22.84 -0.45 -11.09
CA ALA A 218 -23.01 0.20 -12.40
C ALA A 218 -23.87 1.49 -12.39
N PRO A 219 -24.96 1.61 -11.63
CA PRO A 219 -25.75 2.86 -11.53
C PRO A 219 -24.96 4.08 -11.02
N TYR A 220 -23.87 3.87 -10.28
CA TYR A 220 -23.01 4.93 -9.74
C TYR A 220 -21.91 5.38 -10.72
N GLY A 221 -21.91 4.80 -11.92
CA GLY A 221 -21.04 5.22 -13.00
C GLY A 221 -19.70 4.46 -13.08
N PRO A 222 -18.88 4.80 -14.09
CA PRO A 222 -17.69 4.02 -14.44
C PRO A 222 -16.60 4.07 -13.38
N LEU A 223 -16.48 5.15 -12.61
CA LEU A 223 -15.46 5.26 -11.55
C LEU A 223 -15.74 4.28 -10.40
N TRP A 224 -16.95 4.26 -9.85
CA TRP A 224 -17.34 3.32 -8.81
C TRP A 224 -17.35 1.86 -9.27
N LEU A 225 -17.77 1.61 -10.51
CA LEU A 225 -17.67 0.28 -11.11
C LEU A 225 -16.20 -0.18 -11.21
N ASN A 226 -15.28 0.72 -11.59
CA ASN A 226 -13.87 0.38 -11.63
C ASN A 226 -13.29 0.15 -10.23
N GLU A 227 -13.67 0.97 -9.25
CA GLU A 227 -13.28 0.79 -7.85
C GLU A 227 -13.78 -0.56 -7.31
N THR A 228 -15.03 -0.92 -7.57
CA THR A 228 -15.59 -2.24 -7.24
C THR A 228 -14.76 -3.39 -7.80
N ARG A 229 -14.29 -3.27 -9.05
CA ARG A 229 -13.39 -4.27 -9.65
C ARG A 229 -12.02 -4.30 -9.00
N THR A 230 -11.47 -3.14 -8.64
CA THR A 230 -10.22 -3.04 -7.88
C THR A 230 -10.35 -3.76 -6.54
N LEU A 231 -11.41 -3.45 -5.79
CA LEU A 231 -11.70 -4.08 -4.50
C LEU A 231 -11.88 -5.59 -4.64
N ALA A 232 -12.61 -6.06 -5.64
CA ALA A 232 -12.74 -7.49 -5.93
C ALA A 232 -11.38 -8.14 -6.29
N LEU A 233 -10.54 -7.43 -7.06
CA LEU A 233 -9.22 -7.91 -7.47
C LEU A 233 -8.28 -8.13 -6.28
N GLU A 234 -8.37 -7.28 -5.23
CA GLU A 234 -7.55 -7.40 -4.01
C GLU A 234 -7.67 -8.79 -3.37
N HIS A 235 -8.87 -9.38 -3.37
CA HIS A 235 -9.14 -10.70 -2.76
C HIS A 235 -8.43 -11.86 -3.47
N PHE A 236 -8.06 -11.70 -4.74
CA PHE A 236 -7.32 -12.74 -5.47
C PHE A 236 -5.81 -12.68 -5.21
N SER A 237 -5.29 -11.58 -4.66
CA SER A 237 -3.83 -11.37 -4.53
C SER A 237 -3.14 -12.44 -3.68
N ALA A 238 -3.80 -12.95 -2.63
CA ALA A 238 -3.29 -14.05 -1.81
C ALA A 238 -3.41 -15.42 -2.51
N MET A 239 -4.52 -15.65 -3.21
CA MET A 239 -4.79 -16.92 -3.91
C MET A 239 -3.88 -17.14 -5.12
N LEU A 240 -3.32 -16.05 -5.65
CA LEU A 240 -2.36 -16.08 -6.75
C LEU A 240 -0.91 -16.30 -6.27
N GLN A 241 -0.63 -16.49 -4.97
CA GLN A 241 0.75 -16.65 -4.45
C GLN A 241 1.33 -18.08 -4.57
N GLY A 242 0.53 -19.05 -5.03
CA GLY A 242 0.96 -20.45 -5.18
C GLY A 242 1.71 -20.77 -6.47
N GLU A 243 2.30 -21.97 -6.51
CA GLU A 243 2.77 -22.60 -7.75
C GLU A 243 1.61 -23.35 -8.43
N GLY A 244 1.53 -23.26 -9.76
CA GLY A 244 0.51 -23.97 -10.53
C GLY A 244 -0.71 -23.12 -10.89
N LYS A 245 -1.72 -23.78 -11.47
CA LYS A 245 -2.93 -23.11 -11.97
C LYS A 245 -3.88 -22.82 -10.82
N SER A 246 -4.38 -21.59 -10.75
CA SER A 246 -5.51 -21.24 -9.89
C SER A 246 -6.80 -21.31 -10.71
N PRO A 247 -7.88 -21.96 -10.20
CA PRO A 247 -9.18 -21.95 -10.89
C PRO A 247 -9.75 -20.53 -11.05
N TYR A 248 -9.31 -19.58 -10.21
CA TYR A 248 -9.75 -18.19 -10.24
C TYR A 248 -8.88 -17.28 -11.12
N ALA A 249 -7.77 -17.79 -11.68
CA ALA A 249 -6.86 -17.00 -12.50
C ALA A 249 -7.56 -16.29 -13.69
N PRO A 250 -8.51 -16.93 -14.41
CA PRO A 250 -9.24 -16.24 -15.48
C PRO A 250 -10.07 -15.04 -14.98
N ILE A 251 -10.65 -15.12 -13.78
CA ILE A 251 -11.46 -14.05 -13.18
C ILE A 251 -10.55 -12.88 -12.80
N ALA A 252 -9.46 -13.17 -12.07
CA ALA A 252 -8.48 -12.16 -11.69
C ALA A 252 -7.85 -11.48 -12.92
N LEU A 253 -7.58 -12.24 -13.99
CA LEU A 253 -7.06 -11.70 -15.24
C LEU A 253 -8.06 -10.74 -15.91
N ARG A 254 -9.33 -11.12 -16.02
CA ARG A 254 -10.40 -10.26 -16.56
C ARG A 254 -10.50 -8.96 -15.77
N LEU A 255 -10.57 -9.06 -14.45
CA LEU A 255 -10.68 -7.90 -13.57
C LEU A 255 -9.46 -6.98 -13.70
N ALA A 256 -8.23 -7.53 -13.66
CA ALA A 256 -7.02 -6.73 -13.80
C ALA A 256 -6.93 -6.00 -15.15
N GLU A 257 -7.39 -6.62 -16.25
CA GLU A 257 -7.47 -5.98 -17.55
C GLU A 257 -8.50 -4.85 -17.58
N GLN A 258 -9.68 -5.06 -16.99
CA GLN A 258 -10.73 -4.05 -16.90
C GLN A 258 -10.31 -2.88 -16.01
N VAL A 259 -9.69 -3.15 -14.86
CA VAL A 259 -9.17 -2.11 -13.97
C VAL A 259 -8.12 -1.29 -14.70
N LYS A 260 -7.09 -1.94 -15.25
CA LYS A 260 -6.01 -1.29 -16.01
C LYS A 260 -6.52 -0.41 -17.14
N ALA A 261 -7.56 -0.85 -17.87
CA ALA A 261 -8.11 -0.09 -19.00
C ALA A 261 -8.77 1.24 -18.59
N ASN A 262 -9.10 1.40 -17.30
CA ASN A 262 -9.73 2.60 -16.76
C ASN A 262 -8.83 3.35 -15.76
N LEU A 263 -7.56 2.94 -15.59
CA LEU A 263 -6.59 3.68 -14.79
C LEU A 263 -5.93 4.80 -15.59
N SER A 264 -5.64 5.91 -14.90
CA SER A 264 -4.76 6.95 -15.44
C SER A 264 -3.32 6.45 -15.49
N GLU A 265 -2.55 6.83 -16.52
CA GLU A 265 -1.10 6.57 -16.57
C GLU A 265 -0.33 7.34 -15.48
N ASP A 266 -0.93 8.39 -14.92
CA ASP A 266 -0.36 9.18 -13.83
C ASP A 266 -0.54 8.51 -12.45
N ASP A 267 -1.45 7.53 -12.33
CA ASP A 267 -1.63 6.74 -11.11
C ASP A 267 -0.62 5.58 -11.07
N THR A 268 0.65 5.93 -10.94
CA THR A 268 1.78 5.00 -11.03
C THR A 268 1.71 3.89 -9.97
N SER A 269 1.23 4.21 -8.78
CA SER A 269 1.10 3.26 -7.67
C SER A 269 0.02 2.20 -7.96
N GLN A 270 -1.20 2.62 -8.33
CA GLN A 270 -2.28 1.69 -8.63
C GLN A 270 -1.97 0.89 -9.90
N LEU A 271 -1.40 1.54 -10.92
CA LEU A 271 -0.98 0.87 -12.16
C LEU A 271 0.08 -0.20 -11.88
N GLY A 272 1.07 0.09 -11.03
CA GLY A 272 2.09 -0.88 -10.63
C GLY A 272 1.48 -2.12 -9.96
N SER A 273 0.58 -1.91 -9.00
CA SER A 273 -0.10 -2.99 -8.28
C SER A 273 -0.95 -3.85 -9.22
N VAL A 274 -1.74 -3.24 -10.09
CA VAL A 274 -2.58 -3.96 -11.07
C VAL A 274 -1.73 -4.71 -12.08
N LEU A 275 -0.60 -4.18 -12.54
CA LEU A 275 0.29 -4.87 -13.47
C LEU A 275 0.92 -6.12 -12.85
N LEU A 276 1.24 -6.10 -11.55
CA LEU A 276 1.76 -7.25 -10.84
C LEU A 276 0.70 -8.37 -10.78
N VAL A 277 -0.53 -8.04 -10.38
CA VAL A 277 -1.65 -8.99 -10.35
C VAL A 277 -1.97 -9.51 -11.76
N LEU A 278 -2.03 -8.64 -12.76
CA LEU A 278 -2.27 -9.00 -14.16
C LEU A 278 -1.21 -9.99 -14.64
N SER A 279 0.06 -9.74 -14.31
CA SER A 279 1.16 -10.63 -14.69
C SER A 279 0.97 -12.02 -14.10
N LYS A 280 0.67 -12.10 -12.80
CA LYS A 280 0.50 -13.37 -12.11
C LYS A 280 -0.76 -14.13 -12.54
N ALA A 281 -1.89 -13.44 -12.68
CA ALA A 281 -3.13 -14.01 -13.17
C ALA A 281 -2.97 -14.54 -14.60
N ALA A 282 -2.25 -13.81 -15.47
CA ALA A 282 -1.96 -14.26 -16.83
C ALA A 282 -1.10 -15.53 -16.87
N GLU A 283 -0.07 -15.63 -16.02
CA GLU A 283 0.74 -16.84 -15.89
C GLU A 283 -0.11 -18.05 -15.49
N MET A 284 -0.88 -17.90 -14.41
CA MET A 284 -1.74 -18.97 -13.89
C MET A 284 -2.88 -19.35 -14.83
N ALA A 285 -3.23 -18.47 -15.76
CA ALA A 285 -4.20 -18.71 -16.84
C ALA A 285 -3.55 -19.19 -18.15
N ASP A 286 -2.31 -19.70 -18.13
CA ASP A 286 -1.54 -20.18 -19.29
C ASP A 286 -1.33 -19.13 -20.40
N GLN A 287 -1.18 -17.86 -20.04
CA GLN A 287 -0.91 -16.74 -20.96
C GLN A 287 0.47 -16.10 -20.73
N PRO A 288 1.58 -16.83 -20.97
CA PRO A 288 2.93 -16.40 -20.59
C PRO A 288 3.40 -15.12 -21.30
N GLU A 289 3.02 -14.90 -22.56
CA GLU A 289 3.38 -13.68 -23.28
C GLU A 289 2.70 -12.43 -22.67
N LYS A 290 1.45 -12.58 -22.21
CA LYS A 290 0.72 -11.51 -21.52
C LYS A 290 1.32 -11.27 -20.13
N ALA A 291 1.65 -12.34 -19.40
CA ALA A 291 2.35 -12.25 -18.12
C ALA A 291 3.66 -11.46 -18.25
N LYS A 292 4.47 -11.81 -19.24
CA LYS A 292 5.74 -11.14 -19.56
C LYS A 292 5.55 -9.68 -19.97
N ALA A 293 4.56 -9.38 -20.80
CA ALA A 293 4.26 -8.01 -21.22
C ALA A 293 3.86 -7.12 -20.03
N ALA A 294 3.00 -7.62 -19.15
CA ALA A 294 2.60 -6.90 -17.94
C ALA A 294 3.76 -6.69 -16.98
N MET A 295 4.62 -7.70 -16.80
CA MET A 295 5.82 -7.59 -15.96
C MET A 295 6.82 -6.57 -16.52
N ASN A 296 7.04 -6.54 -17.83
CA ASN A 296 7.90 -5.52 -18.43
C ASN A 296 7.36 -4.10 -18.20
N GLN A 297 6.04 -3.92 -18.31
CA GLN A 297 5.42 -2.63 -18.01
C GLN A 297 5.53 -2.29 -16.51
N TYR A 298 5.34 -3.28 -15.63
CA TYR A 298 5.54 -3.12 -14.18
C TYR A 298 6.97 -2.65 -13.88
N ARG A 299 8.00 -3.24 -14.49
CA ARG A 299 9.39 -2.83 -14.28
C ARG A 299 9.64 -1.36 -14.64
N GLU A 300 9.04 -0.86 -15.72
CA GLU A 300 9.16 0.55 -16.09
C GLU A 300 8.43 1.47 -15.11
N VAL A 301 7.21 1.11 -14.69
CA VAL A 301 6.46 1.85 -13.66
C VAL A 301 7.19 1.82 -12.31
N SER A 302 7.76 0.68 -11.95
CA SER A 302 8.52 0.47 -10.71
C SER A 302 9.77 1.36 -10.65
N LYS A 303 10.46 1.58 -11.78
CA LYS A 303 11.56 2.56 -11.87
C LYS A 303 11.09 4.00 -11.67
N LYS A 304 9.93 4.37 -12.21
CA LYS A 304 9.34 5.70 -11.99
C LYS A 304 8.99 5.90 -10.51
N LEU A 305 8.36 4.90 -9.89
CA LEU A 305 8.07 4.91 -8.46
C LEU A 305 9.33 4.99 -7.58
N ASP A 306 10.43 4.35 -7.98
CA ASP A 306 11.71 4.47 -7.27
C ASP A 306 12.25 5.89 -7.31
N GLN A 307 12.15 6.55 -8.47
CA GLN A 307 12.57 7.94 -8.63
C GLN A 307 11.69 8.86 -7.77
N GLU A 308 10.37 8.72 -7.87
CA GLU A 308 9.40 9.47 -7.07
C GLU A 308 9.66 9.28 -5.57
N TYR A 309 9.96 8.06 -5.12
CA TYR A 309 10.30 7.79 -3.73
C TYR A 309 11.58 8.51 -3.31
N LYS A 310 12.66 8.41 -4.08
CA LYS A 310 13.94 9.07 -3.77
C LYS A 310 13.84 10.60 -3.76
N GLU A 311 12.92 11.17 -4.52
CA GLU A 311 12.68 12.61 -4.56
C GLU A 311 11.83 13.11 -3.39
N ASN A 312 10.92 12.29 -2.86
CA ASN A 312 9.90 12.71 -1.90
C ASN A 312 10.03 12.10 -0.49
N VAL A 313 10.95 11.16 -0.28
CA VAL A 313 11.16 10.50 1.02
C VAL A 313 12.58 10.79 1.53
N PRO A 314 12.74 11.35 2.75
CA PRO A 314 11.68 11.68 3.71
C PRO A 314 10.86 12.94 3.33
N PRO A 315 9.57 13.03 3.72
CA PRO A 315 8.69 14.16 3.39
C PRO A 315 8.89 15.39 4.31
N PHE A 316 10.08 15.53 4.90
CA PHE A 316 10.40 16.58 5.86
C PHE A 316 11.85 17.00 5.73
N GLU A 317 12.15 18.22 6.18
CA GLU A 317 13.52 18.75 6.14
C GLU A 317 14.46 17.97 7.06
N VAL A 318 15.54 17.46 6.46
CA VAL A 318 16.66 16.86 7.15
C VAL A 318 17.83 17.85 7.19
N THR A 319 18.40 18.05 8.38
CA THR A 319 19.56 18.95 8.56
C THR A 319 20.66 18.16 9.25
N GLN A 320 21.77 17.98 8.53
CA GLN A 320 22.98 17.36 9.06
C GLN A 320 23.53 18.13 10.26
N VAL A 321 24.01 17.39 11.26
CA VAL A 321 24.77 17.96 12.37
C VAL A 321 26.27 17.89 12.07
N ASP A 322 27.02 18.92 12.47
CA ASP A 322 28.45 19.03 12.17
C ASP A 322 29.33 18.04 12.96
N GLY A 323 28.77 17.40 13.99
CA GLY A 323 29.47 16.49 14.88
C GLY A 323 28.92 16.55 16.31
N PRO A 324 29.51 15.77 17.24
CA PRO A 324 29.05 15.71 18.62
C PRO A 324 29.28 17.03 19.34
N GLU A 325 28.34 17.41 20.21
CA GLU A 325 28.56 18.50 21.18
C GLU A 325 29.57 18.09 22.27
N GLU A 326 30.13 19.05 23.04
CA GLU A 326 31.18 18.80 24.05
C GLU A 326 30.83 17.69 25.07
N ASN A 327 29.54 17.46 25.30
CA ASN A 327 29.01 16.50 26.26
C ASN A 327 28.51 15.19 25.63
N GLU A 328 28.60 15.05 24.31
CA GLU A 328 28.06 13.94 23.51
C GLU A 328 29.19 12.98 23.07
N GLY A 329 29.88 12.37 24.03
CA GLY A 329 31.04 11.51 23.75
C GLY A 329 30.70 10.08 23.33
N LYS A 330 29.45 9.62 23.54
CA LYS A 330 29.04 8.24 23.19
C LYS A 330 28.52 8.18 21.76
N ILE A 331 28.90 7.13 21.04
CA ILE A 331 28.22 6.73 19.80
C ILE A 331 26.89 6.08 20.18
N VAL A 332 25.84 6.40 19.42
CA VAL A 332 24.50 5.82 19.61
C VAL A 332 24.27 4.75 18.55
N LEU A 333 24.29 3.48 18.95
CA LEU A 333 23.80 2.39 18.13
C LEU A 333 22.27 2.39 18.16
N VAL A 334 21.65 2.54 17.00
CA VAL A 334 20.19 2.50 16.83
C VAL A 334 19.81 1.22 16.09
N GLU A 335 19.13 0.32 16.79
CA GLU A 335 18.64 -0.94 16.21
C GLU A 335 17.12 -0.82 15.98
N LEU A 336 16.69 -0.92 14.72
CA LEU A 336 15.29 -0.90 14.31
C LEU A 336 14.87 -2.30 13.86
N PHE A 337 13.85 -2.84 14.51
CA PHE A 337 13.18 -4.08 14.14
C PHE A 337 11.94 -3.77 13.32
N THR A 338 11.91 -4.20 12.07
CA THR A 338 10.90 -3.81 11.07
C THR A 338 10.50 -4.99 10.16
N SER A 339 9.59 -4.74 9.22
CA SER A 339 9.32 -5.64 8.11
C SER A 339 8.80 -4.88 6.89
N ALA A 340 9.21 -5.27 5.68
CA ALA A 340 8.80 -4.69 4.40
C ALA A 340 7.30 -4.88 4.10
N GLY A 341 6.63 -5.78 4.83
CA GLY A 341 5.20 -6.01 4.75
C GLY A 341 4.37 -5.30 5.82
N CYS A 342 5.00 -4.65 6.79
CA CYS A 342 4.35 -4.13 8.00
C CYS A 342 3.86 -2.68 7.80
N PRO A 343 2.54 -2.42 7.71
CA PRO A 343 2.02 -1.05 7.55
C PRO A 343 2.37 -0.09 8.70
N PRO A 344 2.30 -0.46 10.00
CA PRO A 344 2.68 0.47 11.06
C PRO A 344 4.19 0.73 11.13
N CYS A 345 5.03 0.02 10.37
CA CYS A 345 6.46 0.24 10.38
C CYS A 345 6.88 1.48 9.59
N VAL A 346 6.09 1.86 8.57
CA VAL A 346 6.42 2.89 7.56
C VAL A 346 6.87 4.21 8.18
N GLY A 347 6.11 4.76 9.13
CA GLY A 347 6.45 6.05 9.74
C GLY A 347 7.79 6.02 10.49
N ILE A 348 8.13 4.90 11.12
CA ILE A 348 9.40 4.73 11.84
C ILE A 348 10.56 4.46 10.88
N ASP A 349 10.35 3.66 9.84
CA ASP A 349 11.38 3.41 8.80
C ASP A 349 11.82 4.72 8.15
N VAL A 350 10.86 5.56 7.73
CA VAL A 350 11.16 6.88 7.12
C VAL A 350 11.82 7.83 8.11
N ALA A 351 11.39 7.82 9.38
CA ALA A 351 12.03 8.62 10.42
C ALA A 351 13.48 8.19 10.66
N PHE A 352 13.74 6.89 10.68
CA PHE A 352 15.06 6.31 10.84
C PHE A 352 15.98 6.68 9.68
N ASP A 353 15.49 6.66 8.43
CA ASP A 353 16.25 7.12 7.26
C ASP A 353 16.65 8.59 7.40
N GLY A 354 15.71 9.45 7.84
CA GLY A 354 16.00 10.85 8.14
C GLY A 354 17.07 11.03 9.24
N LEU A 355 17.15 10.11 10.21
CA LEU A 355 18.20 10.13 11.25
C LEU A 355 19.56 9.72 10.69
N LEU A 356 19.62 8.69 9.84
CA LEU A 356 20.85 8.28 9.15
C LEU A 356 21.44 9.41 8.29
N GLU A 357 20.58 10.24 7.71
CA GLU A 357 21.00 11.44 6.98
C GLU A 357 21.37 12.61 7.89
N THR A 358 20.79 12.69 9.09
CA THR A 358 21.04 13.77 10.07
C THR A 358 22.38 13.61 10.76
N TYR A 359 22.71 12.40 11.20
CA TYR A 359 23.85 12.14 12.07
C TYR A 359 24.98 11.44 11.32
N PRO A 360 26.24 11.92 11.44
CA PRO A 360 27.37 11.17 10.92
C PRO A 360 27.55 9.86 11.70
N ASN A 361 28.16 8.85 11.07
CA ASN A 361 28.44 7.54 11.70
C ASN A 361 29.30 7.63 12.97
N SER A 362 30.01 8.75 13.18
CA SER A 362 30.76 9.02 14.41
C SER A 362 29.88 9.43 15.60
N MET A 363 28.58 9.61 15.40
CA MET A 363 27.60 9.95 16.44
C MET A 363 26.49 8.90 16.54
N MET A 364 26.02 8.39 15.41
CA MET A 364 24.96 7.40 15.37
C MET A 364 25.21 6.39 14.26
N ILE A 365 25.07 5.11 14.60
CA ILE A 365 25.13 4.00 13.66
C ILE A 365 23.76 3.33 13.70
N GLY A 366 23.10 3.19 12.54
CA GLY A 366 21.83 2.47 12.46
C GLY A 366 22.01 1.03 12.00
N LEU A 367 21.10 0.16 12.44
CA LEU A 367 20.92 -1.22 12.00
C LEU A 367 19.42 -1.49 11.81
N GLN A 368 19.02 -2.03 10.66
CA GLN A 368 17.68 -2.56 10.42
C GLN A 368 17.69 -4.08 10.44
N TYR A 369 16.89 -4.64 11.33
CA TYR A 369 16.62 -6.08 11.43
C TYR A 369 15.20 -6.35 10.93
N HIS A 370 15.11 -6.91 9.73
CA HIS A 370 13.84 -7.40 9.19
C HIS A 370 13.44 -8.72 9.86
N LEU A 371 12.19 -8.80 10.33
CA LEU A 371 11.65 -9.98 11.01
C LEU A 371 10.72 -10.78 10.10
N PHE A 372 10.59 -12.09 10.37
CA PHE A 372 9.55 -12.91 9.75
C PHE A 372 8.20 -12.51 10.35
N SER A 373 7.49 -11.62 9.66
CA SER A 373 6.09 -11.28 9.89
C SER A 373 5.30 -11.59 8.62
N PRO A 374 4.00 -11.91 8.69
CA PRO A 374 3.12 -11.84 7.53
C PRO A 374 2.94 -10.37 7.07
N PRO A 375 2.91 -10.09 5.75
CA PRO A 375 3.28 -11.00 4.65
C PRO A 375 4.80 -11.26 4.60
N PRO A 376 5.25 -12.40 4.02
CA PRO A 376 6.66 -12.80 4.02
C PRO A 376 7.62 -11.70 3.58
N ASP A 377 8.73 -11.58 4.31
CA ASP A 377 9.74 -10.55 4.09
C ASP A 377 11.07 -11.18 3.62
N PRO A 378 11.50 -10.97 2.37
CA PRO A 378 12.74 -11.53 1.83
C PRO A 378 14.02 -10.85 2.37
N LEU A 379 13.89 -9.78 3.15
CA LEU A 379 15.01 -9.16 3.86
C LEU A 379 15.20 -9.76 5.25
N ALA A 380 14.22 -10.52 5.75
CA ALA A 380 14.32 -11.13 7.07
C ALA A 380 15.36 -12.26 7.08
N THR A 381 16.08 -12.38 8.19
CA THR A 381 17.11 -13.42 8.40
C THR A 381 16.90 -14.12 9.75
N PRO A 382 17.38 -15.37 9.91
CA PRO A 382 17.38 -16.03 11.23
C PRO A 382 18.12 -15.22 12.29
N ILE A 383 19.22 -14.57 11.91
CA ILE A 383 20.00 -13.70 12.80
C ILE A 383 19.17 -12.51 13.30
N SER A 384 18.35 -11.89 12.44
CA SER A 384 17.42 -10.84 12.87
C SER A 384 16.42 -11.32 13.91
N GLN A 385 15.95 -12.56 13.77
CA GLN A 385 15.05 -13.18 14.75
C GLN A 385 15.74 -13.52 16.06
N GLU A 386 16.96 -14.05 16.00
CA GLU A 386 17.76 -14.30 17.21
C GLU A 386 18.06 -12.99 17.95
N ARG A 387 18.38 -11.91 17.22
CA ARG A 387 18.56 -10.58 17.81
C ARG A 387 17.26 -10.04 18.42
N ALA A 388 16.12 -10.25 17.78
CA ALA A 388 14.82 -9.88 18.32
C ALA A 388 14.47 -10.69 19.60
N GLN A 389 14.83 -11.98 19.64
CA GLN A 389 14.65 -12.84 20.81
C GLN A 389 15.52 -12.39 21.99
N TYR A 390 16.79 -12.02 21.73
CA TYR A 390 17.69 -11.47 22.75
C TYR A 390 17.10 -10.25 23.48
N TYR A 391 16.38 -9.39 22.75
CA TYR A 391 15.71 -8.21 23.30
C TYR A 391 14.25 -8.45 23.73
N GLU A 392 13.73 -9.66 23.59
CA GLU A 392 12.33 -10.01 23.81
C GLU A 392 11.36 -9.08 23.05
N ILE A 393 11.68 -8.77 21.79
CA ILE A 393 10.91 -7.83 20.96
C ILE A 393 9.49 -8.39 20.73
N PRO A 394 8.44 -7.67 21.16
CA PRO A 394 7.06 -8.18 21.09
C PRO A 394 6.44 -8.06 19.69
N GLY A 395 7.03 -7.24 18.81
CA GLY A 395 6.55 -7.01 17.45
C GLY A 395 7.25 -5.84 16.76
N THR A 396 6.90 -5.62 15.50
CA THR A 396 7.41 -4.53 14.66
C THR A 396 6.37 -3.41 14.51
N PRO A 397 6.78 -2.13 14.43
CA PRO A 397 8.15 -1.66 14.62
C PRO A 397 8.56 -1.61 16.10
N THR A 398 9.83 -1.89 16.39
CA THR A 398 10.45 -1.60 17.69
C THR A 398 11.84 -1.01 17.47
N ILE A 399 12.20 0.03 18.24
CA ILE A 399 13.51 0.69 18.14
C ILE A 399 14.24 0.65 19.47
N LYS A 400 15.57 0.49 19.42
CA LYS A 400 16.48 0.50 20.56
C LYS A 400 17.58 1.54 20.35
N PHE A 401 17.89 2.33 21.38
CA PHE A 401 19.06 3.23 21.42
C PHE A 401 20.03 2.71 22.48
N ASN A 402 21.23 2.32 22.05
CA ASN A 402 22.24 1.66 22.90
C ASN A 402 21.66 0.50 23.73
N GLY A 403 20.72 -0.25 23.14
CA GLY A 403 20.04 -1.39 23.77
C GLY A 403 18.82 -1.07 24.64
N GLU A 404 18.51 0.21 24.87
CA GLU A 404 17.32 0.63 25.62
C GLU A 404 16.15 0.96 24.68
N THR A 405 14.92 0.66 25.07
CA THR A 405 13.71 1.11 24.36
C THR A 405 13.30 2.49 24.88
N PRO A 406 13.29 3.55 24.06
CA PRO A 406 12.87 4.86 24.51
C PRO A 406 11.35 4.87 24.80
N SER A 407 10.95 5.17 26.04
CA SER A 407 9.55 5.15 26.48
C SER A 407 8.60 6.06 25.69
N GLN A 408 9.15 7.08 25.01
CA GLN A 408 8.44 8.07 24.21
C GLN A 408 8.09 7.54 22.81
N ILE A 409 8.68 6.41 22.42
CA ILE A 409 8.46 5.76 21.13
C ILE A 409 7.77 4.44 21.42
N TYR A 410 6.44 4.47 21.37
CA TYR A 410 5.62 3.29 21.53
C TYR A 410 4.71 3.11 20.32
N GLY A 411 4.70 1.89 19.78
CA GLY A 411 3.94 1.55 18.58
C GLY A 411 4.55 2.12 17.29
N GLY A 412 3.83 1.90 16.19
CA GLY A 412 4.15 2.39 14.87
C GLY A 412 3.12 3.38 14.34
N GLY A 413 3.16 3.64 13.03
CA GLY A 413 2.27 4.55 12.33
C GLY A 413 2.52 4.54 10.83
N GLY A 414 1.58 5.09 10.06
CA GLY A 414 1.75 5.26 8.63
C GLY A 414 2.76 6.35 8.29
N PHE A 415 2.92 6.59 6.98
CA PHE A 415 3.84 7.56 6.42
C PHE A 415 3.64 8.98 6.98
N GLU A 416 2.41 9.37 7.26
CA GLU A 416 2.00 10.68 7.80
C GLU A 416 2.59 10.97 9.19
N LEU A 417 2.93 9.93 9.96
CA LEU A 417 3.53 10.07 11.30
C LEU A 417 5.06 10.16 11.28
N SER A 418 5.70 10.00 10.12
CA SER A 418 7.17 9.98 9.99
C SER A 418 7.85 11.25 10.53
N SER A 419 7.35 12.44 10.18
CA SER A 419 7.87 13.73 10.69
C SER A 419 7.74 13.86 12.22
N ARG A 420 6.69 13.27 12.81
CA ARG A 420 6.52 13.23 14.27
C ARG A 420 7.58 12.34 14.90
N PHE A 421 7.75 11.12 14.40
CA PHE A 421 8.76 10.19 14.91
C PHE A 421 10.18 10.76 14.80
N TYR A 422 10.54 11.31 13.64
CA TYR A 422 11.84 11.96 13.43
C TYR A 422 12.11 13.08 14.46
N ARG A 423 11.16 13.99 14.65
CA ARG A 423 11.28 15.07 15.65
C ARG A 423 11.36 14.56 17.09
N THR A 424 10.70 13.45 17.41
CA THR A 424 10.77 12.82 18.72
C THR A 424 12.10 12.12 18.95
N MET A 425 12.64 11.41 17.96
CA MET A 425 13.87 10.63 18.08
C MET A 425 15.13 11.50 18.16
N LYS A 426 15.18 12.62 17.42
CA LYS A 426 16.34 13.53 17.38
C LYS A 426 16.86 13.96 18.77
N PRO A 427 16.04 14.50 19.70
CA PRO A 427 16.50 14.83 21.04
C PRO A 427 16.85 13.61 21.89
N LEU A 428 16.25 12.44 21.63
CA LEU A 428 16.54 11.21 22.35
C LEU A 428 17.90 10.62 21.96
N ILE A 429 18.29 10.73 20.68
CA ILE A 429 19.65 10.38 20.24
C ILE A 429 20.68 11.26 20.95
N LYS A 430 20.45 12.59 20.98
CA LYS A 430 21.33 13.50 21.73
C LYS A 430 21.41 13.15 23.21
N GLN A 431 20.29 12.72 23.80
CA GLN A 431 20.28 12.25 25.19
C GLN A 431 21.10 10.97 25.37
N ALA A 432 20.97 9.99 24.48
CA ALA A 432 21.70 8.72 24.52
C ALA A 432 23.22 8.92 24.27
N ALA A 433 23.59 9.95 23.51
CA ALA A 433 24.98 10.30 23.24
C ALA A 433 25.71 10.93 24.44
N LYS A 434 24.99 11.34 25.49
CA LYS A 434 25.58 12.06 26.63
C LYS A 434 26.56 11.21 27.42
N GLY A 435 27.61 11.86 27.89
CA GLY A 435 28.65 11.26 28.72
C GLY A 435 29.84 10.78 27.90
N GLN A 436 30.72 10.02 28.55
CA GLN A 436 31.89 9.44 27.92
C GLN A 436 31.65 7.95 27.63
N PRO A 437 32.28 7.39 26.57
CA PRO A 437 32.22 5.96 26.32
C PRO A 437 32.90 5.19 27.46
N THR A 438 32.31 4.07 27.83
CA THR A 438 32.81 3.17 28.89
C THR A 438 33.45 1.91 28.32
N GLY A 439 33.41 1.74 27.00
CA GLY A 439 34.16 0.75 26.24
C GLY A 439 34.84 1.39 25.02
N GLU A 440 35.71 0.63 24.37
CA GLU A 440 36.33 1.00 23.10
C GLU A 440 36.25 -0.19 22.16
N VAL A 441 35.79 0.03 20.93
CA VAL A 441 35.78 -0.96 19.85
C VAL A 441 36.60 -0.46 18.67
N LYS A 442 37.45 -1.33 18.11
CA LYS A 442 38.17 -1.11 16.87
C LYS A 442 37.97 -2.31 15.96
N ALA A 443 37.72 -2.05 14.67
CA ALA A 443 37.60 -3.11 13.69
C ALA A 443 38.38 -2.75 12.43
N GLU A 444 38.97 -3.76 11.82
CA GLU A 444 39.65 -3.70 10.53
C GLU A 444 39.17 -4.87 9.67
N ILE A 445 39.14 -4.66 8.36
CA ILE A 445 38.68 -5.65 7.40
C ILE A 445 39.76 -5.82 6.34
N GLU A 446 40.14 -7.06 6.11
CA GLU A 446 40.99 -7.46 5.00
C GLU A 446 40.18 -8.25 3.99
N VAL A 447 40.04 -7.72 2.78
CA VAL A 447 39.41 -8.43 1.65
C VAL A 447 40.45 -9.35 1.01
N LYS A 448 40.18 -10.66 1.03
CA LYS A 448 41.01 -11.69 0.40
C LYS A 448 40.49 -12.02 -1.01
N GLU A 449 41.22 -12.89 -1.71
CA GLU A 449 40.79 -13.40 -3.00
C GLU A 449 39.42 -14.11 -2.90
N GLU A 450 38.70 -14.14 -4.03
CA GLU A 450 37.45 -14.89 -4.20
C GLU A 450 36.26 -14.47 -3.31
N GLY A 451 36.27 -13.26 -2.74
CA GLY A 451 35.13 -12.74 -1.95
C GLY A 451 35.13 -13.18 -0.49
N LYS A 452 36.25 -13.71 0.00
CA LYS A 452 36.48 -13.95 1.43
C LYS A 452 36.91 -12.66 2.11
N ILE A 453 36.38 -12.39 3.29
CA ILE A 453 36.81 -11.25 4.12
C ILE A 453 37.28 -11.77 5.48
N VAL A 454 38.36 -11.20 5.99
CA VAL A 454 38.87 -11.44 7.34
C VAL A 454 38.59 -10.18 8.15
N ILE A 455 37.83 -10.35 9.23
CA ILE A 455 37.47 -9.29 10.16
C ILE A 455 38.35 -9.43 11.40
N THR A 456 39.11 -8.39 11.72
CA THR A 456 39.84 -8.29 12.99
C THR A 456 39.16 -7.23 13.84
N ALA A 457 38.61 -7.62 14.98
CA ALA A 457 37.90 -6.72 15.88
C ALA A 457 38.45 -6.84 17.31
N ASN A 458 38.74 -5.70 17.91
CA ASN A 458 39.32 -5.56 19.23
C ASN A 458 38.34 -4.76 20.08
N ALA A 459 38.04 -5.22 21.30
CA ALA A 459 37.19 -4.49 22.22
C ALA A 459 37.75 -4.54 23.64
N ARG A 460 37.56 -3.46 24.39
CA ARG A 460 37.95 -3.40 25.81
C ARG A 460 37.08 -2.46 26.62
N LEU A 461 37.00 -2.70 27.92
CA LEU A 461 36.41 -1.76 28.88
C LEU A 461 37.38 -0.59 29.15
N LEU A 462 36.83 0.60 29.34
CA LEU A 462 37.58 1.82 29.68
C LEU A 462 37.48 2.20 31.16
N SER A 463 36.60 1.55 31.92
CA SER A 463 36.48 1.76 33.37
C SER A 463 37.44 0.87 34.16
N ASP A 464 38.02 1.44 35.23
CA ASP A 464 38.78 0.70 36.25
C ASP A 464 37.86 -0.03 37.26
N GLU A 465 36.53 0.03 37.08
CA GLU A 465 35.60 -0.74 37.90
C GLU A 465 35.82 -2.23 37.64
N GLU A 466 36.03 -3.00 38.72
CA GLU A 466 36.09 -4.46 38.63
C GLU A 466 34.85 -4.95 37.87
N VAL A 467 35.07 -5.84 36.90
CA VAL A 467 33.99 -6.65 36.30
C VAL A 467 33.42 -7.52 37.43
N THR A 468 32.53 -6.92 38.23
CA THR A 468 31.88 -7.64 39.32
C THR A 468 30.94 -8.68 38.70
N GLY A 469 30.96 -9.88 39.27
CA GLY A 469 30.39 -11.08 38.67
C GLY A 469 28.94 -10.94 38.17
N GLU A 470 28.63 -11.76 37.16
CA GLU A 470 27.41 -11.83 36.33
C GLU A 470 27.37 -10.91 35.09
N ALA A 471 28.16 -9.83 35.02
CA ALA A 471 28.25 -9.02 33.79
C ALA A 471 29.04 -9.77 32.71
N ASN A 472 28.34 -10.24 31.67
CA ASN A 472 28.96 -10.83 30.48
C ASN A 472 28.99 -9.77 29.37
N TYR A 473 30.20 -9.29 29.06
CA TYR A 473 30.41 -8.35 27.96
C TYR A 473 30.72 -9.11 26.69
N PHE A 474 30.02 -8.77 25.60
CA PHE A 474 30.18 -9.43 24.32
C PHE A 474 30.51 -8.43 23.22
N LEU A 475 31.51 -8.78 22.41
CA LEU A 475 31.77 -8.14 21.13
C LEU A 475 30.86 -8.79 20.07
N ARG A 476 29.99 -8.00 19.46
CA ARG A 476 29.12 -8.42 18.37
C ARG A 476 29.51 -7.73 17.08
N MET A 477 29.32 -8.43 15.97
CA MET A 477 29.66 -7.95 14.64
C MET A 477 28.47 -8.21 13.72
N ALA A 478 28.03 -7.19 12.98
CA ALA A 478 26.98 -7.27 11.99
C ALA A 478 27.54 -6.89 10.62
N LEU A 479 27.29 -7.73 9.63
CA LEU A 479 27.50 -7.39 8.23
C LEU A 479 26.21 -6.77 7.69
N VAL A 480 26.33 -5.54 7.22
CA VAL A 480 25.21 -4.64 6.96
C VAL A 480 25.29 -4.15 5.52
N GLU A 481 24.16 -4.17 4.83
CA GLU A 481 24.01 -3.56 3.52
C GLU A 481 23.41 -2.17 3.65
N LYS A 482 24.14 -1.15 3.18
CA LYS A 482 23.78 0.25 3.39
C LYS A 482 22.40 0.60 2.83
N GLU A 483 22.07 0.09 1.64
CA GLU A 483 20.80 0.32 0.96
C GLU A 483 20.45 -0.97 0.20
N VAL A 484 19.25 -1.50 0.44
CA VAL A 484 18.66 -2.61 -0.30
C VAL A 484 17.40 -2.12 -0.97
N ARG A 485 17.35 -2.20 -2.31
CA ARG A 485 16.12 -1.92 -3.05
C ARG A 485 15.21 -3.14 -2.98
N TYR A 486 14.06 -2.97 -2.34
CA TYR A 486 12.99 -3.95 -2.33
C TYR A 486 11.66 -3.22 -2.14
N PRO A 487 10.79 -3.18 -3.16
CA PRO A 487 9.46 -2.58 -3.04
C PRO A 487 8.56 -3.40 -2.10
N GLY A 488 8.57 -3.07 -0.81
CA GLY A 488 7.72 -3.66 0.21
C GLY A 488 6.24 -3.38 -0.04
N SER A 489 5.38 -4.30 0.38
CA SER A 489 3.92 -4.11 0.25
C SER A 489 3.37 -3.01 1.15
N ASN A 490 4.17 -2.51 2.09
CA ASN A 490 3.85 -1.34 2.91
C ASN A 490 4.23 0.00 2.25
N GLY A 491 4.81 -0.01 1.04
CA GLY A 491 5.18 1.19 0.29
C GLY A 491 6.63 1.67 0.50
N ILE A 492 7.37 1.12 1.46
CA ILE A 492 8.82 1.36 1.58
C ILE A 492 9.52 0.67 0.41
N ARG A 493 10.39 1.40 -0.31
CA ARG A 493 11.07 0.88 -1.51
C ARG A 493 12.56 0.66 -1.35
N PHE A 494 13.16 1.38 -0.40
CA PHE A 494 14.59 1.33 -0.09
C PHE A 494 14.72 1.13 1.41
N HIS A 495 15.43 0.08 1.80
CA HIS A 495 15.70 -0.28 3.18
C HIS A 495 17.16 0.01 3.48
N HIS A 496 17.45 0.66 4.62
CA HIS A 496 18.78 1.17 4.91
C HIS A 496 19.39 0.47 6.11
N GLN A 497 20.70 0.22 6.03
CA GLN A 497 21.46 -0.48 7.06
C GLN A 497 20.89 -1.88 7.39
N VAL A 498 20.50 -2.64 6.37
CA VAL A 498 19.90 -3.97 6.54
C VAL A 498 20.95 -4.98 6.99
N VAL A 499 20.73 -5.61 8.14
CA VAL A 499 21.63 -6.65 8.65
C VAL A 499 21.44 -7.94 7.86
N ARG A 500 22.51 -8.41 7.22
CA ARG A 500 22.51 -9.61 6.36
C ARG A 500 23.03 -10.85 7.08
N THR A 501 23.96 -10.68 8.02
CA THR A 501 24.48 -11.75 8.90
C THR A 501 25.26 -11.14 10.08
N MET A 502 25.57 -11.95 11.10
CA MET A 502 26.42 -11.56 12.22
C MET A 502 27.64 -12.49 12.33
N PRO A 503 28.82 -12.05 11.84
CA PRO A 503 30.06 -12.81 12.00
C PRO A 503 30.36 -13.09 13.48
N GLY A 504 30.75 -14.33 13.80
CA GLY A 504 30.90 -14.77 15.20
C GLY A 504 29.59 -15.21 15.87
N GLY A 505 28.45 -15.15 15.16
CA GLY A 505 27.13 -15.52 15.68
C GLY A 505 26.38 -14.35 16.30
N SER A 506 25.07 -14.51 16.49
CA SER A 506 24.19 -13.50 17.10
C SER A 506 24.50 -13.22 18.57
N GLU A 507 24.96 -14.24 19.30
CA GLU A 507 25.40 -14.10 20.69
C GLU A 507 26.65 -13.23 20.83
N GLY A 508 27.53 -13.21 19.82
CA GLY A 508 28.82 -12.52 19.85
C GLY A 508 29.92 -13.31 20.56
N VAL A 509 31.05 -12.64 20.80
CA VAL A 509 32.23 -13.23 21.43
C VAL A 509 32.43 -12.61 22.82
N LEU A 510 32.48 -13.45 23.85
CA LEU A 510 32.67 -13.03 25.23
C LEU A 510 34.06 -12.38 25.42
N LEU A 511 34.11 -11.29 26.19
CA LEU A 511 35.35 -10.67 26.63
C LEU A 511 36.06 -11.54 27.68
N ASP A 512 37.38 -11.63 27.57
CA ASP A 512 38.25 -12.30 28.55
C ASP A 512 39.07 -11.22 29.29
N ASP A 513 38.96 -11.19 30.62
CA ASP A 513 39.66 -10.21 31.46
C ASP A 513 39.46 -8.74 31.02
N GLY A 514 38.24 -8.39 30.60
CA GLY A 514 37.86 -7.03 30.20
C GLY A 514 38.31 -6.61 28.79
N SER A 515 38.87 -7.52 27.99
CA SER A 515 39.23 -7.27 26.59
C SER A 515 39.04 -8.49 25.69
N ILE A 516 39.05 -8.29 24.38
CA ILE A 516 39.06 -9.38 23.41
C ILE A 516 39.70 -8.92 22.11
N ASP A 517 40.50 -9.82 21.52
CA ASP A 517 40.97 -9.73 20.14
C ASP A 517 40.34 -10.89 19.36
N SER A 518 39.46 -10.56 18.41
CA SER A 518 38.68 -11.53 17.64
C SER A 518 39.05 -11.46 16.16
N GLU A 519 39.30 -12.61 15.56
CA GLU A 519 39.49 -12.76 14.11
C GLU A 519 38.44 -13.73 13.57
N VAL A 520 37.65 -13.28 12.59
CA VAL A 520 36.59 -14.07 11.95
C VAL A 520 36.71 -13.97 10.43
N GLU A 521 36.75 -15.13 9.77
CA GLU A 521 36.66 -15.22 8.31
C GLU A 521 35.18 -15.39 7.89
N VAL A 522 34.77 -14.64 6.87
CA VAL A 522 33.43 -14.72 6.27
C VAL A 522 33.57 -14.96 4.77
N ASP A 523 32.85 -15.94 4.24
CA ASP A 523 32.72 -16.19 2.81
C ASP A 523 31.45 -15.52 2.27
N LEU A 524 31.58 -14.43 1.52
CA LEU A 524 30.43 -13.70 0.98
C LEU A 524 29.64 -14.50 -0.05
N LYS A 525 30.25 -15.49 -0.72
CA LYS A 525 29.51 -16.39 -1.62
C LYS A 525 28.58 -17.29 -0.82
N GLN A 526 29.03 -17.79 0.33
CA GLN A 526 28.20 -18.58 1.22
C GLN A 526 27.04 -17.73 1.77
N VAL A 527 27.30 -16.49 2.17
CA VAL A 527 26.26 -15.55 2.63
C VAL A 527 25.21 -15.34 1.54
N LYS A 528 25.62 -15.09 0.29
CA LYS A 528 24.71 -14.96 -0.86
C LYS A 528 23.82 -16.19 -1.04
N VAL A 529 24.41 -17.39 -1.09
CA VAL A 529 23.65 -18.64 -1.25
C VAL A 529 22.64 -18.82 -0.12
N GLN A 530 23.03 -18.53 1.12
CA GLN A 530 22.12 -18.65 2.27
C GLN A 530 20.94 -17.67 2.20
N LEU A 531 21.19 -16.43 1.76
CA LEU A 531 20.15 -15.43 1.56
C LEU A 531 19.20 -15.85 0.43
N ASP A 532 19.73 -16.27 -0.72
CA ASP A 532 18.93 -16.74 -1.85
C ASP A 532 18.05 -17.95 -1.47
N ASP A 533 18.62 -18.93 -0.78
CA ASP A 533 17.90 -20.12 -0.31
C ASP A 533 16.79 -19.76 0.69
N LEU A 534 17.05 -18.80 1.56
CA LEU A 534 16.06 -18.32 2.52
C LEU A 534 14.93 -17.56 1.83
N GLN A 535 15.26 -16.65 0.92
CA GLN A 535 14.29 -15.87 0.16
C GLN A 535 13.35 -16.77 -0.64
N ARG A 536 13.88 -17.80 -1.32
CA ARG A 536 13.08 -18.79 -2.06
C ARG A 536 12.14 -19.62 -1.16
N LYS A 537 12.47 -19.78 0.13
CA LYS A 537 11.62 -20.47 1.10
C LYS A 537 10.53 -19.56 1.65
N LEU A 538 10.82 -18.28 1.84
CA LEU A 538 9.89 -17.31 2.42
C LEU A 538 8.91 -16.77 1.39
N VAL A 539 9.42 -16.45 0.21
CA VAL A 539 8.66 -15.94 -0.92
C VAL A 539 8.65 -17.07 -1.96
N PRO A 540 7.50 -17.76 -2.15
CA PRO A 540 7.38 -18.80 -3.17
C PRO A 540 7.91 -18.26 -4.49
N ALA A 541 8.65 -19.10 -5.23
CA ALA A 541 9.27 -18.72 -6.49
C ALA A 541 8.19 -18.21 -7.46
N SER A 542 8.02 -16.90 -7.49
CA SER A 542 7.32 -16.21 -8.55
C SER A 542 8.42 -15.55 -9.38
N GLU A 543 8.43 -15.74 -10.69
CA GLU A 543 9.40 -15.09 -11.60
C GLU A 543 9.27 -13.55 -11.63
N TYR A 544 8.45 -12.99 -10.74
CA TYR A 544 7.83 -11.68 -10.85
C TYR A 544 8.29 -10.69 -9.78
N MET A 545 8.78 -11.19 -8.64
CA MET A 545 9.39 -10.36 -7.61
C MET A 545 10.90 -10.52 -7.69
N GLU A 546 11.58 -9.47 -8.14
CA GLU A 546 13.05 -9.43 -8.11
C GLU A 546 13.49 -9.47 -6.65
N LEU A 547 13.97 -10.64 -6.22
CA LEU A 547 14.50 -10.82 -4.88
C LEU A 547 15.79 -10.00 -4.74
N PRO A 548 16.01 -9.35 -3.59
CA PRO A 548 17.16 -8.50 -3.38
C PRO A 548 18.43 -9.33 -3.23
N GLU A 549 19.34 -9.19 -4.20
CA GLU A 549 20.70 -9.74 -4.16
C GLU A 549 21.60 -8.92 -3.23
N LEU A 550 22.59 -9.57 -2.62
CA LEU A 550 23.59 -8.90 -1.78
C LEU A 550 24.50 -7.99 -2.61
N ASN A 551 24.46 -6.67 -2.36
CA ASN A 551 25.35 -5.72 -3.02
C ASN A 551 26.66 -5.53 -2.24
N GLU A 552 27.73 -6.18 -2.71
CA GLU A 552 29.06 -6.11 -2.09
C GLU A 552 29.63 -4.68 -1.99
N ASP A 553 29.38 -3.82 -2.99
CA ASP A 553 29.89 -2.44 -2.99
C ASP A 553 29.31 -1.57 -1.86
N HIS A 554 28.19 -2.02 -1.29
CA HIS A 554 27.41 -1.34 -0.26
C HIS A 554 27.51 -2.02 1.11
N LEU A 555 28.47 -2.94 1.29
CA LEU A 555 28.67 -3.65 2.56
C LEU A 555 29.52 -2.89 3.56
N TYR A 556 29.06 -2.94 4.81
CA TYR A 556 29.72 -2.39 5.99
C TYR A 556 29.72 -3.43 7.10
N LEU A 557 30.76 -3.40 7.93
CA LEU A 557 30.79 -4.06 9.22
C LEU A 557 30.41 -3.06 10.29
N VAL A 558 29.49 -3.44 11.17
CA VAL A 558 29.26 -2.74 12.43
C VAL A 558 29.69 -3.66 13.56
N ALA A 559 30.71 -3.26 14.32
CA ALA A 559 31.16 -3.97 15.50
C ALA A 559 30.81 -3.17 16.74
N PHE A 560 30.24 -3.81 17.76
CA PHE A 560 29.79 -3.14 18.97
C PHE A 560 29.99 -3.99 20.21
N LEU A 561 30.30 -3.33 21.32
CA LEU A 561 30.52 -3.94 22.63
C LEU A 561 29.27 -3.74 23.48
N GLN A 562 28.74 -4.82 24.03
CA GLN A 562 27.49 -4.80 24.78
C GLN A 562 27.59 -5.56 26.10
N ASN A 563 26.94 -5.05 27.13
CA ASN A 563 26.74 -5.73 28.40
C ASN A 563 25.40 -6.49 28.37
N ASP A 564 25.42 -7.82 28.43
CA ASP A 564 24.19 -8.62 28.33
C ASP A 564 23.32 -8.58 29.59
N ALA A 565 23.87 -8.19 30.74
CA ALA A 565 23.10 -8.06 31.97
C ALA A 565 22.18 -6.83 31.95
N THR A 566 22.61 -5.74 31.31
CA THR A 566 21.84 -4.49 31.19
C THR A 566 21.32 -4.23 29.78
N GLN A 567 21.80 -5.01 28.81
CA GLN A 567 21.66 -4.80 27.37
C GLN A 567 22.32 -3.50 26.85
N GLU A 568 23.05 -2.74 27.68
CA GLU A 568 23.68 -1.47 27.27
C GLU A 568 24.77 -1.72 26.23
N VAL A 569 24.74 -0.96 25.14
CA VAL A 569 25.84 -0.87 24.17
C VAL A 569 26.79 0.23 24.62
N LEU A 570 28.06 -0.14 24.83
CA LEU A 570 29.07 0.71 25.44
C LEU A 570 29.86 1.53 24.42
N ASP A 571 30.09 0.95 23.24
CA ASP A 571 30.73 1.58 22.09
C ASP A 571 30.45 0.79 20.81
N ALA A 572 30.57 1.45 19.66
CA ALA A 572 30.37 0.84 18.35
C ALA A 572 31.20 1.53 17.26
N VAL A 573 31.65 0.76 16.28
CA VAL A 573 32.36 1.26 15.10
C VAL A 573 31.74 0.70 13.84
N MET A 574 31.74 1.52 12.77
CA MET A 574 31.29 1.12 11.45
C MET A 574 32.43 1.26 10.44
N VAL A 575 32.71 0.19 9.71
CA VAL A 575 33.83 0.10 8.76
C VAL A 575 33.29 -0.36 7.41
N LYS A 576 33.68 0.31 6.32
CA LYS A 576 33.31 -0.12 4.97
C LYS A 576 34.12 -1.36 4.58
N VAL A 577 33.45 -2.39 4.05
CA VAL A 577 34.10 -3.65 3.65
C VAL A 577 35.02 -3.45 2.46
N PHE A 578 34.51 -2.82 1.40
CA PHE A 578 35.27 -2.55 0.18
C PHE A 578 35.59 -1.06 0.07
N THR A 579 36.85 -0.71 0.30
CA THR A 579 37.40 0.60 -0.03
C THR A 579 37.79 0.60 -1.50
N LYS A 580 37.24 1.54 -2.28
CA LYS A 580 37.59 1.72 -3.70
C LYS A 580 38.96 2.36 -3.85
#